data_AF-A0A5J5QYM9-F1
#
_entry.id   AF-A0A5J5QYM9-F1
#
_cell.length_a   1.000
_cell.length_b   1.000
_cell.length_c   1.000
_cell.angle_alpha   90.00
_cell.angle_beta   90.00
_cell.angle_gamma   90.00
#
_symmetry.space_group_name_H-M   'P 1'
#
loop_
_entity.id
_entity.type
_entity.pdbx_description
1 polymer ?
#
loop_
_entity_poly.entity_id
_entity_poly.type
_entity_poly.pdbx_seq_one_letter_code
_entity_poly.pdbx_strand_id
1 'polypeptide(L)'
;ISPRCLLDSPFIWGDADKCRFLINLDYLLKRRAIDLNNFNYSLDESSDGNLSNWIDALYNKPVLYKVYDYSRNSYKLLTAAAVVRFCSNVFRHYNQYADECGERKIGKIRIVRKLSEALPNLFVDLFDGCINHAYCLGDLYESDAQATVY
;
A
#
# COMPACT_ATOMS: atom_id res chain seq x y z
N ILE A 1 18.50 -1.39 -15.67
CA ILE A 1 17.30 -0.55 -15.48
C ILE A 1 17.42 0.70 -16.35
N SER A 2 16.43 0.98 -17.20
CA SER A 2 16.42 2.19 -18.03
C SER A 2 16.12 3.42 -17.17
N PRO A 3 16.78 4.58 -17.38
CA PRO A 3 16.42 5.83 -16.70
C PRO A 3 14.95 6.22 -16.88
N ARG A 4 14.29 5.74 -17.96
CA ARG A 4 12.87 5.98 -18.19
C ARG A 4 11.97 5.34 -17.13
N CYS A 5 12.38 4.23 -16.52
CA CYS A 5 11.61 3.58 -15.45
C CYS A 5 11.53 4.45 -14.18
N LEU A 6 12.46 5.40 -13.99
CA LEU A 6 12.39 6.37 -12.88
C LEU A 6 11.26 7.38 -13.07
N LEU A 7 10.77 7.58 -14.30
CA LEU A 7 9.62 8.43 -14.59
C LEU A 7 8.29 7.79 -14.17
N ASP A 8 8.25 6.48 -13.99
CA ASP A 8 7.05 5.80 -13.47
C ASP A 8 7.04 5.77 -11.94
N SER A 9 8.11 6.25 -11.29
CA SER A 9 8.28 6.16 -9.85
C SER A 9 7.28 7.04 -9.07
N PRO A 10 6.74 6.54 -7.94
CA PRO A 10 5.88 7.32 -7.06
C PRO A 10 6.48 8.61 -6.49
N PHE A 11 7.81 8.78 -6.59
CA PHE A 11 8.49 10.03 -6.22
C PHE A 11 7.96 11.24 -6.98
N ILE A 12 7.60 11.08 -8.26
CA ILE A 12 7.12 12.20 -9.09
C ILE A 12 5.60 12.32 -9.14
N TRP A 13 4.87 11.36 -8.55
CA TRP A 13 3.42 11.34 -8.56
C TRP A 13 2.81 12.47 -7.73
N GLY A 14 1.75 13.08 -8.26
CA GLY A 14 0.91 13.97 -7.49
C GLY A 14 0.05 13.22 -6.47
N ASP A 15 -0.48 13.94 -5.48
CA ASP A 15 -1.38 13.37 -4.46
C ASP A 15 -2.63 12.70 -5.07
N ALA A 16 -3.08 13.18 -6.24
CA ALA A 16 -4.20 12.60 -6.98
C ALA A 16 -3.85 11.23 -7.57
N ASP A 17 -2.65 11.08 -8.15
CA ASP A 17 -2.17 9.82 -8.72
C ASP A 17 -1.96 8.78 -7.62
N LYS A 18 -1.34 9.20 -6.51
CA LYS A 18 -1.20 8.42 -5.27
C LYS A 18 -2.55 7.95 -4.73
N CYS A 19 -3.56 8.83 -4.73
CA CYS A 19 -4.92 8.47 -4.32
C CYS A 19 -5.51 7.38 -5.22
N ARG A 20 -5.39 7.55 -6.54
CA ARG A 20 -5.89 6.60 -7.54
C ARG A 20 -5.19 5.25 -7.43
N PHE A 21 -3.87 5.26 -7.24
CA PHE A 21 -3.06 4.06 -7.04
C PHE A 21 -3.56 3.23 -5.85
N LEU A 22 -3.70 3.83 -4.67
CA LEU A 22 -4.18 3.11 -3.48
C LEU A 22 -5.59 2.54 -3.65
N ILE A 23 -6.51 3.30 -4.26
CA ILE A 23 -7.88 2.84 -4.51
C ILE A 23 -7.88 1.63 -5.46
N ASN A 24 -7.07 1.68 -6.52
CA ASN A 24 -6.96 0.60 -7.49
C ASN A 24 -6.31 -0.65 -6.87
N LEU A 25 -5.23 -0.48 -6.10
CA LEU A 25 -4.54 -1.58 -5.45
C LEU A 25 -5.45 -2.30 -4.45
N ASP A 26 -6.16 -1.55 -3.61
CA ASP A 26 -7.16 -2.11 -2.68
C ASP A 26 -8.26 -2.88 -3.43
N TYR A 27 -8.75 -2.34 -4.55
CA TYR A 27 -9.73 -3.02 -5.39
C TYR A 27 -9.21 -4.35 -5.95
N LEU A 28 -7.98 -4.37 -6.49
CA LEU A 28 -7.37 -5.57 -7.06
C LEU A 28 -7.13 -6.66 -6.01
N LEU A 29 -6.66 -6.29 -4.82
CA LEU A 29 -6.50 -7.22 -3.70
C LEU A 29 -7.84 -7.79 -3.23
N LYS A 30 -8.89 -6.96 -3.13
CA LYS A 30 -10.25 -7.43 -2.76
C LYS A 30 -10.85 -8.37 -3.79
N ARG A 31 -10.56 -8.16 -5.08
CA ARG A 31 -10.98 -9.02 -6.17
C ARG A 31 -10.13 -10.28 -6.32
N ARG A 32 -9.08 -10.43 -5.52
CA ARG A 32 -8.08 -11.51 -5.64
C ARG A 32 -7.44 -11.56 -7.03
N ALA A 33 -7.38 -10.41 -7.70
CA ALA A 33 -6.66 -10.27 -8.98
C ALA A 33 -5.14 -10.24 -8.76
N ILE A 34 -4.73 -9.81 -7.56
CA ILE A 34 -3.38 -9.96 -7.03
C ILE A 34 -3.46 -11.02 -5.94
N ASP A 35 -2.65 -12.06 -6.03
CA ASP A 35 -2.57 -13.07 -4.97
C ASP A 35 -1.94 -12.45 -3.71
N LEU A 36 -2.66 -12.55 -2.60
CA LEU A 36 -2.31 -11.85 -1.36
C LEU A 36 -1.02 -12.39 -0.75
N ASN A 37 -0.78 -13.69 -0.83
CA ASN A 37 0.38 -14.33 -0.19
C ASN A 37 1.64 -13.98 -0.98
N ASN A 38 1.59 -14.11 -2.30
CA ASN A 38 2.68 -13.73 -3.18
C ASN A 38 2.96 -12.23 -3.10
N PHE A 39 1.93 -11.38 -3.02
CA PHE A 39 2.12 -9.93 -2.87
C PHE A 39 2.80 -9.57 -1.54
N ASN A 40 2.43 -10.23 -0.44
CA ASN A 40 3.12 -10.02 0.85
C ASN A 40 4.58 -10.46 0.76
N TYR A 41 4.87 -11.60 0.12
CA TYR A 41 6.23 -12.08 -0.09
C TYR A 41 7.08 -11.08 -0.89
N SER A 42 6.55 -10.58 -2.02
CA SER A 42 7.21 -9.58 -2.86
C SER A 42 7.50 -8.27 -2.11
N LEU A 43 6.68 -7.94 -1.12
CA LEU A 43 6.85 -6.75 -0.28
C LEU A 43 7.88 -6.96 0.83
N ASP A 44 7.91 -8.13 1.45
CA ASP A 44 8.94 -8.49 2.43
C ASP A 44 10.34 -8.47 1.78
N GLU A 45 10.46 -8.94 0.52
CA GLU A 45 11.72 -8.86 -0.24
C GLU A 45 12.09 -7.43 -0.68
N SER A 46 11.10 -6.56 -0.96
CA SER A 46 11.36 -5.17 -1.37
C SER A 46 11.57 -4.21 -0.21
N SER A 47 11.04 -4.55 0.97
CA SER A 47 11.00 -3.61 2.08
C SER A 47 12.31 -3.65 2.86
N ASP A 48 13.03 -2.52 2.87
CA ASP A 48 14.12 -2.25 3.82
C ASP A 48 13.58 -2.07 5.27
N GLY A 49 12.55 -2.83 5.68
CA GLY A 49 12.03 -2.85 7.04
C GLY A 49 11.15 -1.67 7.46
N ASN A 50 10.68 -0.84 6.53
CA ASN A 50 9.94 0.38 6.88
C ASN A 50 8.42 0.16 7.08
N LEU A 51 7.81 -0.79 6.35
CA LEU A 51 6.39 -1.14 6.54
C LEU A 51 6.13 -2.08 7.72
N SER A 52 7.14 -2.70 8.33
CA SER A 52 6.93 -3.63 9.45
C SER A 52 6.52 -2.91 10.75
N ASN A 53 6.94 -1.64 10.92
CA ASN A 53 6.65 -0.82 12.11
C ASN A 53 5.71 0.38 11.83
N TRP A 54 4.89 0.31 10.78
CA TRP A 54 4.00 1.40 10.36
C TRP A 54 3.03 1.88 11.45
N ILE A 55 2.71 1.05 12.44
CA ILE A 55 1.83 1.40 13.56
C ILE A 55 2.47 2.47 14.46
N ASP A 56 3.77 2.38 14.72
CA ASP A 56 4.47 3.32 15.59
C ASP A 56 4.47 4.73 15.00
N ALA A 57 4.54 4.82 13.67
CA ALA A 57 4.43 6.08 12.93
C ALA A 57 3.05 6.76 13.09
N LEU A 58 2.03 6.03 13.56
CA LEU A 58 0.69 6.58 13.78
C LEU A 58 0.51 7.24 15.15
N TYR A 59 1.35 6.98 16.16
CA TYR A 59 1.12 7.48 17.52
C TYR A 59 0.97 9.00 17.58
N ASN A 60 1.67 9.74 16.71
CA ASN A 60 1.60 11.20 16.61
C ASN A 60 0.56 11.70 15.60
N LYS A 61 -0.34 10.83 15.10
CA LYS A 61 -1.34 11.12 14.08
C LYS A 61 -2.73 10.69 14.59
N PRO A 62 -3.41 11.52 15.39
CA PRO A 62 -4.60 11.12 16.16
C PRO A 62 -5.70 10.43 15.34
N VAL A 63 -6.10 11.02 14.22
CA VAL A 63 -7.17 10.45 13.38
C VAL A 63 -6.73 9.14 12.72
N LEU A 64 -5.48 9.06 12.25
CA LEU A 64 -4.95 7.84 11.62
C LEU A 64 -4.84 6.70 12.64
N TYR A 65 -4.35 7.00 13.85
CA TYR A 65 -4.31 6.05 14.94
C TYR A 65 -5.70 5.57 15.34
N LYS A 66 -6.69 6.47 15.39
CA LYS A 66 -8.07 6.10 15.73
C LYS A 66 -8.72 5.17 14.71
N VAL A 67 -8.46 5.41 13.41
CA VAL A 67 -8.88 4.47 12.33
C VAL A 67 -8.19 3.12 12.48
N TYR A 68 -6.89 3.11 12.83
CA TYR A 68 -6.17 1.87 13.12
C TYR A 68 -6.81 1.12 14.29
N ASP A 69 -7.05 1.81 15.41
CA ASP A 69 -7.60 1.23 16.64
C ASP A 69 -8.99 0.61 16.41
N TYR A 70 -9.87 1.31 15.69
CA TYR A 70 -11.22 0.82 15.34
C TYR A 70 -11.21 -0.55 14.66
N SER A 71 -10.22 -0.80 13.81
CA SER A 71 -10.10 -2.02 13.01
C SER A 71 -8.87 -2.84 13.37
N ARG A 72 -8.31 -2.68 14.57
CA ARG A 72 -7.02 -3.26 14.98
C ARG A 72 -6.91 -4.76 14.68
N ASN A 73 -7.98 -5.51 14.95
CA ASN A 73 -8.03 -6.95 14.70
C ASN A 73 -7.88 -7.32 13.20
N SER A 74 -8.24 -6.41 12.30
CA SER A 74 -8.12 -6.60 10.85
C SER A 74 -6.68 -6.46 10.34
N TYR A 75 -5.74 -6.03 11.19
CA TYR A 75 -4.34 -5.75 10.86
C TYR A 75 -3.35 -6.64 11.66
N LYS A 76 -3.84 -7.71 12.32
CA LYS A 76 -3.01 -8.57 13.19
C LYS A 76 -1.82 -9.20 12.49
N LEU A 77 -1.96 -9.47 11.20
CA LEU A 77 -0.83 -9.80 10.34
C LEU A 77 -0.27 -8.46 9.86
N LEU A 78 0.92 -8.08 10.33
CA LEU A 78 1.64 -6.85 9.94
C LEU A 78 2.18 -6.96 8.51
N THR A 79 1.32 -7.40 7.59
CA THR A 79 1.67 -7.61 6.20
C THR A 79 1.37 -6.35 5.39
N ALA A 80 1.98 -6.23 4.23
CA ALA A 80 1.71 -5.09 3.35
C ALA A 80 0.24 -5.04 2.89
N ALA A 81 -0.42 -6.18 2.76
CA ALA A 81 -1.88 -6.27 2.61
C ALA A 81 -2.65 -5.55 3.73
N ALA A 82 -2.18 -5.63 4.98
CA ALA A 82 -2.78 -4.93 6.11
C ALA A 82 -2.58 -3.42 5.99
N VAL A 83 -1.44 -2.96 5.48
CA VAL A 83 -1.17 -1.54 5.20
C VAL A 83 -2.11 -0.99 4.12
N VAL A 84 -2.30 -1.72 3.02
CA VAL A 84 -3.26 -1.30 1.97
C VAL A 84 -4.69 -1.26 2.52
N ARG A 85 -5.07 -2.28 3.30
CA ARG A 85 -6.38 -2.33 3.97
C ARG A 85 -6.56 -1.16 4.94
N PHE A 86 -5.53 -0.83 5.71
CA PHE A 86 -5.52 0.33 6.58
C PHE A 86 -5.75 1.62 5.78
N CYS A 87 -5.02 1.84 4.69
CA CYS A 87 -5.21 3.01 3.82
C CYS A 87 -6.64 3.10 3.27
N SER A 88 -7.22 1.97 2.84
CA SER A 88 -8.63 1.89 2.43
C SER A 88 -9.58 2.30 3.57
N ASN A 89 -9.33 1.82 4.79
CA ASN A 89 -10.13 2.17 5.96
C ASN A 89 -9.98 3.64 6.34
N VAL A 90 -8.78 4.22 6.20
CA VAL A 90 -8.56 5.66 6.38
C VAL A 90 -9.43 6.44 5.39
N PHE A 91 -9.45 6.10 4.10
CA PHE A 91 -10.33 6.79 3.15
C PHE A 91 -11.83 6.72 3.50
N ARG A 92 -12.26 5.63 4.15
CA ARG A 92 -13.66 5.42 4.53
C ARG A 92 -14.02 6.14 5.83
N HIS A 93 -13.13 6.12 6.81
CA HIS A 93 -13.46 6.47 8.20
C HIS A 93 -12.73 7.72 8.71
N TYR A 94 -11.80 8.32 7.96
CA TYR A 94 -11.08 9.52 8.41
C TYR A 94 -12.04 10.61 8.87
N ASN A 95 -13.00 10.98 8.04
CA ASN A 95 -13.91 12.09 8.35
C ASN A 95 -14.93 11.74 9.44
N GLN A 96 -15.15 10.46 9.73
CA GLN A 96 -15.96 10.02 10.86
C GLN A 96 -15.21 10.28 12.18
N TYR A 97 -13.92 9.94 12.22
CA TYR A 97 -13.08 10.12 13.40
C TYR A 97 -12.44 11.50 13.53
N ALA A 98 -12.44 12.31 12.47
CA ALA A 98 -11.91 13.67 12.48
C ALA A 98 -12.60 14.52 13.56
N ASP A 99 -13.94 14.49 13.61
CA ASP A 99 -14.71 15.26 14.60
C ASP A 99 -14.37 14.84 16.04
N GLU A 100 -14.27 13.52 16.29
CA GLU A 100 -13.93 12.98 17.61
C GLU A 100 -12.49 13.29 18.04
N CYS A 101 -11.61 13.61 17.10
CA CYS A 101 -10.22 14.00 17.35
C CYS A 101 -10.04 15.53 17.34
N GLY A 102 -11.11 16.32 17.19
CA GLY A 102 -11.02 17.79 17.06
C GLY A 102 -10.35 18.25 15.76
N GLU A 103 -10.27 17.38 14.75
CA GLU A 103 -9.69 17.68 13.44
C GLU A 103 -10.78 18.05 12.42
N ARG A 104 -10.41 18.87 11.42
CA ARG A 104 -11.32 19.21 10.33
C ARG A 104 -11.47 18.04 9.35
N LYS A 105 -12.69 17.84 8.85
CA LYS A 105 -12.96 16.96 7.71
C LYS A 105 -12.21 17.43 6.47
N ILE A 106 -11.69 16.48 5.71
CA ILE A 106 -10.85 16.73 4.53
C ILE A 106 -11.20 15.78 3.37
N GLY A 107 -10.85 16.19 2.15
CA GLY A 107 -10.98 15.35 0.96
C GLY A 107 -9.87 14.31 0.83
N LYS A 108 -10.10 13.28 0.00
CA LYS A 108 -9.18 12.14 -0.19
C LYS A 108 -7.74 12.52 -0.57
N ILE A 109 -7.55 13.57 -1.37
CA ILE A 109 -6.22 14.09 -1.73
C ILE A 109 -5.46 14.55 -0.48
N ARG A 110 -6.11 15.29 0.43
CA ARG A 110 -5.48 15.72 1.69
C ARG A 110 -5.28 14.56 2.66
N ILE A 111 -6.13 13.54 2.61
CA ILE A 111 -5.93 12.28 3.36
C ILE A 111 -4.66 11.58 2.87
N VAL A 112 -4.44 11.49 1.55
CA VAL A 112 -3.19 10.94 0.96
C VAL A 112 -1.98 11.69 1.44
N ARG A 113 -2.05 13.02 1.50
CA ARG A 113 -0.95 13.82 2.04
C ARG A 113 -0.66 13.48 3.50
N LYS A 114 -1.68 13.34 4.35
CA LYS A 114 -1.50 12.90 5.75
C LYS A 114 -0.93 11.49 5.86
N LEU A 115 -1.34 10.57 4.99
CA LEU A 115 -0.74 9.23 4.91
C LEU A 115 0.72 9.29 4.50
N SER A 116 1.08 10.12 3.51
CA SER A 116 2.47 10.31 3.06
C SER A 116 3.34 10.93 4.14
N GLU A 117 2.79 11.86 4.92
CA GLU A 117 3.49 12.48 6.07
C GLU A 117 3.67 11.51 7.24
N ALA A 118 2.79 10.52 7.39
CA ALA A 118 2.90 9.50 8.42
C ALA A 118 3.80 8.34 7.98
N LEU A 119 3.75 7.97 6.71
CA LEU A 119 4.42 6.83 6.10
C LEU A 119 5.15 7.29 4.83
N PRO A 120 6.35 7.89 4.96
CA PRO A 120 7.05 8.54 3.84
C PRO A 120 7.32 7.63 2.63
N ASN A 121 7.59 6.35 2.89
CA ASN A 121 7.91 5.38 1.84
C ASN A 121 6.70 4.59 1.33
N LEU A 122 5.50 4.82 1.87
CA LEU A 122 4.29 4.03 1.59
C LEU A 122 4.07 3.76 0.10
N PHE A 123 4.18 4.78 -0.73
CA PHE A 123 3.89 4.64 -2.15
C PHE A 123 4.99 3.94 -2.93
N VAL A 124 6.25 4.17 -2.54
CA VAL A 124 7.41 3.52 -3.15
C VAL A 124 7.37 2.03 -2.81
N ASP A 125 7.24 1.69 -1.53
CA ASP A 125 7.19 0.31 -1.06
C ASP A 125 6.04 -0.46 -1.74
N LEU A 126 4.84 0.13 -1.80
CA LEU A 126 3.70 -0.52 -2.47
C LEU A 126 3.87 -0.64 -3.98
N PHE A 127 4.52 0.33 -4.63
CA PHE A 127 4.79 0.26 -6.06
C PHE A 127 5.82 -0.82 -6.37
N ASP A 128 6.93 -0.84 -5.64
CA ASP A 128 7.98 -1.86 -5.80
C ASP A 128 7.41 -3.26 -5.50
N GLY A 129 6.56 -3.40 -4.49
CA GLY A 129 5.82 -4.63 -4.24
C GLY A 129 4.94 -5.07 -5.42
N CYS A 130 4.29 -4.13 -6.12
CA CYS A 130 3.52 -4.45 -7.32
C CYS A 130 4.43 -4.89 -8.48
N ILE A 131 5.57 -4.23 -8.66
CA ILE A 131 6.56 -4.57 -9.68
C ILE A 131 7.14 -5.95 -9.42
N ASN A 132 7.58 -6.23 -8.20
CA ASN A 132 8.11 -7.52 -7.80
C ASN A 132 7.07 -8.63 -7.92
N HIS A 133 5.82 -8.39 -7.51
CA HIS A 133 4.74 -9.35 -7.70
C HIS A 133 4.53 -9.69 -9.19
N ALA A 134 4.59 -8.69 -10.07
CA ALA A 134 4.49 -8.91 -11.51
C ALA A 134 5.70 -9.68 -12.07
N TYR A 135 6.92 -9.43 -11.58
CA TYR A 135 8.11 -10.20 -11.97
C TYR A 135 8.06 -11.66 -11.47
N CYS A 136 7.70 -11.90 -10.21
CA CYS A 136 7.53 -13.26 -9.68
C CYS A 136 6.47 -14.05 -10.46
N LEU A 137 5.43 -13.38 -10.97
CA LEU A 137 4.48 -14.01 -11.90
C LEU A 137 5.12 -14.34 -13.26
N GLY A 138 6.00 -13.49 -13.78
CA GLY A 138 6.76 -13.76 -15.02
C GLY A 138 7.64 -15.01 -14.90
N ASP A 139 8.39 -15.14 -13.79
CA ASP A 139 9.24 -16.30 -13.53
C ASP A 139 8.45 -17.61 -13.34
N LEU A 140 7.21 -17.52 -12.84
CA LEU A 140 6.28 -18.65 -12.71
C LEU A 140 5.68 -19.12 -14.06
N TYR A 141 5.68 -18.27 -15.09
CA TYR A 141 5.18 -18.63 -16.43
C TYR A 141 6.30 -18.96 -17.43
N GLU A 142 7.56 -18.60 -17.17
CA GLU A 142 8.69 -18.99 -18.03
C GLU A 142 9.12 -20.46 -17.87
N SER A 143 8.71 -21.17 -16.80
CA SER A 143 9.16 -22.55 -16.57
C SER A 143 8.51 -23.61 -17.46
N ASP A 144 7.39 -23.33 -18.13
CA ASP A 144 6.67 -24.33 -18.94
C ASP A 144 6.98 -24.25 -20.45
N ALA A 145 7.76 -23.25 -20.89
CA ALA A 145 8.08 -23.07 -22.31
C ALA A 145 9.32 -23.86 -22.80
N GLN A 146 10.03 -24.56 -21.91
CA GLN A 146 11.24 -25.34 -22.27
C GLN A 146 11.09 -26.87 -22.14
N ALA A 147 9.90 -27.40 -21.85
CA ALA A 147 9.70 -28.85 -21.72
C ALA A 147 9.22 -29.55 -23.01
N THR A 148 9.33 -28.94 -24.19
CA THR A 148 9.02 -29.63 -25.45
C THR A 148 9.97 -29.23 -26.57
N VAL A 149 11.16 -29.83 -26.56
CA VAL A 149 11.95 -30.03 -27.78
C VAL A 149 12.09 -31.53 -27.97
N TYR A 150 11.57 -31.98 -29.12
CA TYR A 150 11.51 -33.36 -29.61
C TYR A 150 12.87 -34.06 -29.63
#